data_AF-A0A970T7J0-F1
#
_entry.id   AF-A0A970T7J0-F1
#
_cell.length_a   1.000
_cell.length_b   1.000
_cell.length_c   1.000
_cell.angle_alpha   90.00
_cell.angle_beta   90.00
_cell.angle_gamma   90.00
#
_symmetry.space_group_name_H-M   'P 1'
#
loop_
_entity.id
_entity.type
_entity.pdbx_description
1 polymer ?
#
loop_
_entity_poly.entity_id
_entity_poly.type
_entity_poly.pdbx_seq_one_letter_code
_entity_poly.pdbx_strand_id
1 'polypeptide(L)'
;MNTIDRVQTGLRLDRNIYKQLKANAKKNRQTFNKYVEEVLKNFLDDDFPRIPPDHPISPEILEMGKLMPHYTEEELAQDDRLRYILSKGQETEI
;
A
#
# COMPACT_ATOMS: atom_id res chain seq x y z
N MET A 1 -18.59 -4.21 18.11
CA MET A 1 -17.75 -5.26 17.50
C MET A 1 -17.20 -4.68 16.22
N ASN A 2 -15.91 -4.32 16.15
CA ASN A 2 -15.29 -3.90 14.89
C ASN A 2 -15.00 -5.16 14.06
N THR A 3 -15.72 -5.32 12.95
CA THR A 3 -15.39 -6.30 11.92
C THR A 3 -14.11 -5.85 11.22
N ILE A 4 -13.07 -6.68 11.29
CA ILE A 4 -11.83 -6.47 10.53
C ILE A 4 -12.13 -6.95 9.11
N ASP A 5 -12.21 -6.02 8.16
CA ASP A 5 -12.32 -6.36 6.75
C ASP A 5 -11.03 -7.04 6.30
N ARG A 6 -11.14 -8.28 5.83
CA ARG A 6 -10.00 -9.09 5.38
C ARG A 6 -9.96 -9.11 3.86
N VAL A 7 -8.86 -8.62 3.30
CA VAL A 7 -8.59 -8.69 1.85
C VAL A 7 -7.79 -9.95 1.53
N GLN A 8 -8.23 -10.71 0.52
CA GLN A 8 -7.49 -11.89 0.04
C GLN A 8 -6.52 -11.47 -1.07
N THR A 9 -5.22 -11.61 -0.83
CA THR A 9 -4.18 -11.25 -1.80
C THR A 9 -3.33 -12.46 -2.19
N GLY A 10 -2.84 -12.47 -3.43
CA GLY A 10 -1.91 -13.46 -3.93
C GLY A 10 -0.49 -12.89 -4.00
N LEU A 11 0.45 -13.46 -3.24
CA LEU A 11 1.85 -13.03 -3.22
C LEU A 11 2.73 -14.02 -4.01
N ARG A 12 3.62 -13.50 -4.86
CA ARG A 12 4.70 -14.29 -5.47
C ARG A 12 5.92 -14.23 -4.56
N LEU A 13 6.42 -15.39 -4.16
CA LEU A 13 7.57 -15.53 -3.26
C LEU A 13 8.62 -16.43 -3.90
N ASP A 14 9.90 -16.17 -3.57
CA ASP A 14 10.96 -17.12 -3.86
C ASP A 14 10.66 -18.48 -3.19
N ARG A 15 11.03 -19.57 -3.89
CA ARG A 15 10.70 -20.93 -3.44
C ARG A 15 11.39 -21.29 -2.13
N ASN A 16 12.60 -20.80 -1.89
CA ASN A 16 13.31 -21.07 -0.65
C ASN A 16 12.69 -20.29 0.51
N ILE A 17 12.32 -19.03 0.29
CA ILE A 17 11.59 -18.21 1.27
C ILE A 17 10.27 -18.89 1.65
N TYR A 18 9.47 -19.32 0.66
CA TYR A 18 8.23 -20.05 0.91
C TYR A 18 8.43 -21.29 1.79
N LYS A 19 9.44 -22.11 1.50
CA LYS A 19 9.75 -23.31 2.29
C LYS A 19 10.13 -22.96 3.73
N GLN A 20 10.94 -21.92 3.93
CA GLN A 20 11.33 -21.47 5.27
C GLN A 20 10.12 -20.97 6.07
N LEU A 21 9.29 -20.11 5.48
CA LEU A 21 8.07 -19.61 6.10
C LEU A 21 7.11 -20.75 6.46
N LYS A 22 6.96 -21.75 5.58
CA LYS A 22 6.11 -22.92 5.84
C LYS A 22 6.65 -23.80 6.97
N ALA A 23 7.97 -24.01 7.04
CA ALA A 23 8.61 -24.75 8.11
C ALA A 23 8.42 -24.05 9.47
N ASN A 24 8.59 -22.72 9.49
CA ASN A 24 8.40 -21.91 10.70
C ASN A 24 6.95 -21.86 11.16
N ALA A 25 5.99 -21.73 10.24
CA ALA A 25 4.56 -21.81 10.55
C ALA A 25 4.21 -23.14 11.24
N LYS A 26 4.75 -24.26 10.72
CA LYS A 26 4.58 -25.59 11.34
C LYS A 26 5.21 -25.66 12.73
N LYS A 27 6.42 -25.12 12.91
CA LYS A 27 7.12 -25.06 14.21
C LYS A 27 6.30 -24.30 15.25
N ASN A 28 5.65 -23.20 14.83
CA ASN A 28 4.82 -22.35 15.69
C ASN A 28 3.38 -22.84 15.86
N ARG A 29 3.02 -24.00 15.28
CA ARG A 29 1.65 -24.56 15.31
C ARG A 29 0.58 -23.59 14.80
N GLN A 30 0.92 -22.82 13.78
CA GLN A 30 0.02 -21.85 13.15
C GLN A 30 -0.25 -22.21 11.69
N THR A 31 -1.33 -21.66 11.13
CA THR A 31 -1.56 -21.72 9.68
C THR A 31 -0.53 -20.84 8.97
N PHE A 32 -0.21 -21.20 7.73
CA PHE A 32 0.75 -20.43 6.92
C PHE A 32 0.34 -18.96 6.79
N ASN A 33 -0.93 -18.68 6.47
CA ASN A 33 -1.43 -17.32 6.32
C ASN A 33 -1.30 -16.51 7.63
N LYS A 34 -1.67 -17.10 8.77
CA LYS A 34 -1.54 -16.42 10.07
C LYS A 34 -0.08 -16.10 10.37
N TYR A 35 0.83 -17.04 10.10
CA TYR A 35 2.25 -16.82 10.33
C TYR A 35 2.81 -15.72 9.41
N VAL A 36 2.42 -15.71 8.13
CA VAL A 36 2.81 -14.65 7.18
C VAL A 36 2.26 -13.29 7.63
N GLU A 37 1.01 -13.22 8.09
CA GLU A 37 0.44 -11.99 8.66
C GLU A 37 1.24 -11.48 9.86
N GLU A 38 1.65 -12.36 10.78
CA GLU A 38 2.48 -11.98 11.94
C GLU A 38 3.86 -11.45 11.51
N VAL A 39 4.51 -12.11 10.55
CA VAL A 39 5.80 -11.65 10.01
C VAL A 39 5.66 -10.27 9.36
N LEU A 40 4.60 -10.06 8.57
CA LEU A 40 4.33 -8.76 7.94
C LEU A 40 4.02 -7.67 8.97
N LYS A 41 3.23 -7.98 10.01
CA LYS A 41 2.92 -7.03 11.09
C LYS A 41 4.16 -6.57 11.82
N ASN A 42 5.04 -7.50 12.20
CA ASN A 42 6.30 -7.15 12.86
C ASN A 42 7.16 -6.21 12.00
N PHE A 43 7.17 -6.39 10.67
CA PHE A 43 7.85 -5.47 9.75
C PHE A 43 7.18 -4.11 9.62
N LEU A 44 5.85 -4.07 9.63
CA LEU A 44 5.08 -2.82 9.49
C LEU A 44 5.09 -1.97 10.77
N ASP A 45 5.18 -2.59 11.93
CA ASP A 45 5.21 -1.88 13.21
C ASP A 45 6.58 -1.23 13.50
N ASP A 46 7.67 -1.72 12.89
CA ASP A 46 9.02 -1.21 13.12
C ASP A 46 9.45 -0.07 12.17
N ASP A 47 8.92 0.03 10.94
CA ASP A 47 9.52 0.90 9.90
C ASP A 47 8.54 1.79 9.08
N PHE A 48 7.22 1.71 9.28
CA PHE A 48 6.32 2.61 8.54
C PHE A 48 6.10 3.91 9.33
N PRO A 49 6.61 5.07 8.86
CA PRO A 49 6.17 6.35 9.41
C PRO A 49 4.67 6.45 9.13
N ARG A 50 3.87 6.23 10.18
CA ARG A 50 2.44 6.53 10.16
C ARG A 50 2.36 8.05 10.10
N ILE A 51 2.31 8.62 8.90
CA ILE A 51 1.94 10.02 8.73
C ILE A 51 0.47 10.07 9.16
N PRO A 52 0.14 10.66 10.32
CA PRO A 52 -1.26 10.82 10.69
C PRO A 52 -1.95 11.61 9.58
N PRO A 53 -3.23 11.33 9.27
CA PRO A 53 -3.97 12.10 8.27
C PRO A 53 -4.00 13.60 8.59
N ASP A 54 -3.79 13.95 9.87
CA ASP A 54 -3.73 15.32 10.39
C ASP A 54 -2.29 15.90 10.41
N HIS A 55 -1.30 15.22 9.81
CA HIS A 55 0.04 15.77 9.76
C HIS A 55 0.04 17.06 8.92
N PRO A 56 0.47 18.20 9.47
CA PRO A 56 0.52 19.43 8.71
C PRO A 56 1.44 19.23 7.51
N ILE A 57 0.89 19.50 6.32
CA ILE A 57 1.66 19.56 5.08
C ILE A 57 2.72 20.65 5.27
N SER A 58 3.99 20.36 4.98
CA SER A 58 5.04 21.36 5.18
C SER A 58 4.76 22.59 4.31
N PRO A 59 5.13 23.80 4.78
CA PRO A 59 4.99 25.02 3.99
C PRO A 59 5.64 24.92 2.61
N GLU A 60 6.78 24.20 2.48
CA GLU A 60 7.45 24.02 1.20
C GLU A 60 6.64 23.17 0.22
N ILE A 61 5.94 22.13 0.69
CA ILE A 61 5.06 21.31 -0.16
C ILE A 61 3.85 22.13 -0.61
N LEU A 62 3.27 22.92 0.29
CA LEU A 62 2.19 23.86 -0.04
C LEU A 62 2.62 24.91 -1.06
N GLU A 63 3.85 25.40 -0.97
CA GLU A 63 4.40 26.38 -1.89
C GLU A 63 4.72 25.77 -3.26
N MET A 64 5.27 24.55 -3.30
CA MET A 64 5.44 23.78 -4.53
C MET A 64 4.10 23.51 -5.24
N GLY A 65 3.04 23.15 -4.49
CA GLY A 65 1.71 22.92 -5.06
C GLY A 65 1.09 24.15 -5.73
N LYS A 66 1.45 25.37 -5.28
CA LYS A 66 1.03 26.64 -5.92
C LYS A 66 1.78 26.96 -7.20
N LEU A 67 2.97 26.39 -7.38
CA LEU A 67 3.80 26.55 -8.58
C LEU A 67 3.48 25.51 -9.66
N MET A 68 2.71 24.47 -9.32
CA MET A 68 2.23 23.53 -10.32
C MET A 68 1.17 24.20 -11.19
N PRO A 69 1.23 24.03 -12.52
CA PRO A 69 0.17 24.51 -13.39
C PRO A 69 -1.16 23.90 -12.94
N HIS A 70 -2.14 24.75 -12.64
CA HIS A 70 -3.51 24.32 -12.39
C HIS A 70 -4.08 23.83 -13.72
N TYR A 71 -3.96 22.52 -13.98
CA TYR A 71 -4.62 21.91 -15.11
C TYR A 71 -6.13 21.99 -14.90
N THR A 72 -6.85 22.52 -15.88
CA THR A 72 -8.31 22.44 -15.87
C THR A 72 -8.76 20.99 -16.09
N GLU A 73 -9.99 20.65 -15.70
CA GLU A 73 -10.57 19.32 -15.97
C GLU A 73 -10.54 18.98 -17.47
N GLU A 74 -10.65 20.00 -18.33
CA GLU A 74 -10.62 19.88 -19.78
C GLU A 74 -9.20 19.57 -20.30
N GLU A 75 -8.16 20.19 -19.72
CA GLU A 75 -6.76 19.92 -20.06
C GLU A 75 -6.32 18.52 -19.56
N LEU A 76 -6.80 18.12 -18.38
CA LEU A 76 -6.56 16.78 -17.82
C LEU A 76 -7.21 15.67 -18.66
N ALA A 77 -8.40 15.93 -19.21
CA ALA A 77 -9.13 14.97 -20.04
C ALA A 77 -8.49 14.77 -21.42
N GLN A 78 -7.76 15.77 -21.92
CA GLN A 78 -7.08 15.76 -23.22
C GLN A 78 -5.65 15.21 -23.13
N ASP A 79 -5.06 15.13 -21.94
CA ASP A 79 -3.75 14.53 -21.74
C ASP A 79 -3.87 13.00 -21.64
N ASP A 80 -3.57 12.31 -22.75
CA ASP A 80 -3.58 10.85 -22.85
C ASP A 80 -2.70 10.16 -21.78
N ARG A 81 -1.61 10.81 -21.35
CA ARG A 81 -0.71 10.27 -20.33
C ARG A 81 -1.34 10.37 -18.94
N LEU A 82 -1.93 11.51 -18.60
CA LEU A 82 -2.60 11.68 -17.30
C LEU A 82 -3.84 10.80 -17.20
N ARG A 83 -4.62 10.70 -18.28
CA ARG A 83 -5.76 9.78 -18.37
C ARG A 83 -5.34 8.32 -18.20
N TYR A 84 -4.20 7.92 -18.76
CA TYR A 84 -3.63 6.59 -18.54
C TYR A 84 -3.23 6.36 -17.07
N ILE A 85 -2.59 7.34 -16.42
CA ILE A 85 -2.17 7.25 -15.02
C ILE A 85 -3.38 7.20 -14.07
N LEU A 86 -4.37 8.06 -14.26
CA LEU A 86 -5.59 8.13 -13.43
C LEU A 86 -6.46 6.88 -13.57
N SER A 87 -6.61 6.36 -14.79
CA SER A 87 -7.36 5.12 -15.02
C SER A 87 -6.68 3.90 -14.39
N LYS A 88 -5.35 3.88 -14.31
CA LYS A 88 -4.60 2.82 -13.61
C LYS A 88 -4.64 2.97 -12.08
N GLY A 89 -4.72 4.19 -11.56
CA GLY A 89 -4.88 4.46 -10.12
C GLY A 89 -6.23 4.01 -9.55
N GLN A 90 -7.30 4.04 -10.35
CA GLN A 90 -8.63 3.57 -9.92
C GLN A 90 -8.79 2.04 -9.91
N GLU A 91 -7.91 1.30 -10.59
CA GLU A 91 -7.89 -0.18 -10.54
C GLU A 91 -7.23 -0.71 -9.24
N THR A 92 -6.74 0.17 -8.35
CA THR A 92 -5.95 -0.23 -7.18
C THR A 92 -6.68 -0.19 -5.83
N GLU A 93 -8.00 0.08 -5.81
CA GLU A 93 -8.83 -0.10 -4.61
C GLU A 93 -9.72 -1.35 -4.76
N ILE A 94 -9.24 -2.48 -4.21
CA ILE A 94 -10.02 -3.68 -3.85
C ILE A 94 -9.79 -3.96 -2.37
#